data_AF-A0A7I7QUC0-F1
#
_entry.id   AF-A0A7I7QUC0-F1
#
_cell.length_a   1.000
_cell.length_b   1.000
_cell.length_c   1.000
_cell.angle_alpha   90.00
_cell.angle_beta   90.00
_cell.angle_gamma   90.00
#
_symmetry.space_group_name_H-M   'P 1'
#
loop_
_entity.id
_entity.type
_entity.pdbx_description
1 polymer ?
#
loop_
_entity_poly.entity_id
_entity_poly.type
_entity_poly.pdbx_seq_one_letter_code
_entity_poly.pdbx_strand_id
1 'polypeptide(L)'
;MKQVHEPGIATDPNNPARYGDHVPDTDPVDQPADEPHLDEVLDAEVVSADEVHPGTPTVDVTAGPVATPPMDTGYTAAGVPTFDSVREKIEGRFGTAMGAAELAAETPEGRSADEQYEARQKAAADRLAQIRASMKSADDS
;
A
#
# COMPACT_ATOMS: atom_id res chain seq x y z
N MET A 1 53.25 -24.37 20.65
CA MET A 1 52.52 -23.60 19.63
C MET A 1 52.01 -22.32 20.28
N LYS A 2 52.52 -21.15 19.90
CA LYS A 2 51.99 -19.86 20.37
C LYS A 2 50.99 -19.38 19.33
N GLN A 3 49.73 -19.21 19.73
CA GLN A 3 48.74 -18.53 18.91
C GLN A 3 49.23 -17.11 18.62
N VAL A 4 49.27 -16.76 17.34
CA VAL A 4 49.33 -15.39 16.89
C VAL A 4 47.97 -14.77 17.18
N HIS A 5 47.93 -13.75 18.04
CA HIS A 5 46.75 -12.93 18.26
C HIS A 5 46.94 -11.70 17.38
N GLU A 6 46.14 -11.57 16.33
CA GLU A 6 46.15 -10.36 15.50
C GLU A 6 45.67 -9.16 16.34
N PRO A 7 46.25 -7.96 16.17
CA PRO A 7 45.76 -6.79 16.88
C PRO A 7 44.37 -6.44 16.33
N GLY A 8 43.36 -6.53 17.21
CA GLY A 8 42.02 -6.03 16.92
C GLY A 8 42.08 -4.56 16.50
N ILE A 9 41.48 -4.25 15.35
CA ILE A 9 41.33 -2.88 14.87
C ILE A 9 40.43 -2.17 15.89
N ALA A 10 41.03 -1.39 16.78
CA ALA A 10 40.30 -0.49 17.65
C ALA A 10 39.59 0.54 16.77
N THR A 11 38.28 0.43 16.66
CA THR A 11 37.43 1.41 15.98
C THR A 11 37.44 2.68 16.82
N ASP A 12 38.25 3.66 16.41
CA ASP A 12 38.21 5.03 16.96
C ASP A 12 36.91 5.71 16.47
N PRO A 13 35.96 6.04 17.37
CA PRO A 13 34.70 6.65 16.98
C PRO A 13 34.83 8.10 16.48
N ASN A 14 36.03 8.70 16.51
CA ASN A 14 36.25 10.11 16.17
C ASN A 14 37.25 10.34 15.03
N ASN A 15 37.50 9.34 14.18
CA ASN A 15 38.36 9.52 13.00
C ASN A 15 37.59 10.18 11.83
N PRO A 16 37.87 11.44 11.47
CA PRO A 16 37.16 12.15 10.40
C PRO A 16 37.56 11.70 8.98
N ALA A 17 38.59 10.85 8.83
CA ALA A 17 39.10 10.43 7.53
C ALA A 17 38.26 9.33 6.82
N ARG A 18 37.11 8.93 7.38
CA ARG A 18 36.16 7.98 6.77
C ARG A 18 34.89 8.59 6.20
N TYR A 19 34.80 9.91 6.09
CA TYR A 19 33.81 10.56 5.23
C TYR A 19 34.23 10.49 3.76
N GLY A 20 34.32 9.26 3.25
CA GLY A 20 34.49 8.95 1.84
C GLY A 20 33.45 7.90 1.49
N ASP A 21 32.41 8.33 0.79
CA ASP A 21 31.51 7.46 0.02
C ASP A 21 30.70 6.42 0.81
N HIS A 22 30.01 6.87 1.86
CA HIS A 22 28.78 6.21 2.25
C HIS A 22 27.64 7.19 1.96
N VAL A 23 27.13 7.16 0.73
CA VAL A 23 25.71 7.45 0.53
C VAL A 23 25.01 6.48 1.47
N PRO A 24 24.23 6.91 2.46
CA PRO A 24 23.36 5.96 3.12
C PRO A 24 22.45 5.40 2.03
N ASP A 25 22.75 4.19 1.56
CA ASP A 25 21.86 3.32 0.78
C ASP A 25 20.73 2.86 1.70
N THR A 26 20.06 3.83 2.29
CA THR A 26 18.75 3.71 2.87
C THR A 26 18.02 4.93 2.33
N ASP A 27 17.61 4.84 1.07
CA ASP A 27 16.24 5.25 0.79
C ASP A 27 15.43 4.71 1.98
N PRO A 28 14.72 5.54 2.77
CA PRO A 28 13.51 5.02 3.34
C PRO A 28 12.70 4.65 2.11
N VAL A 29 12.85 3.39 1.67
CA VAL A 29 11.77 2.66 1.03
C VAL A 29 10.56 3.15 1.78
N ASP A 30 9.62 3.75 1.07
CA ASP A 30 8.25 3.87 1.55
C ASP A 30 7.98 2.57 2.30
N GLN A 31 8.09 2.63 3.63
CA GLN A 31 8.32 1.44 4.44
C GLN A 31 7.04 0.69 4.19
N PRO A 32 7.08 -0.45 3.47
CA PRO A 32 5.85 -1.05 2.94
C PRO A 32 4.98 -1.21 4.17
N ALA A 33 3.85 -0.48 4.17
CA ALA A 33 3.06 -0.21 5.36
C ALA A 33 3.00 -1.49 6.18
N ASP A 34 3.75 -1.51 7.30
CA ASP A 34 4.07 -2.68 8.15
C ASP A 34 3.50 -3.95 7.52
N GLU A 35 4.20 -4.54 6.52
CA GLU A 35 3.65 -5.66 5.73
C GLU A 35 3.03 -6.60 6.75
N PRO A 36 1.70 -6.86 6.68
CA PRO A 36 1.05 -7.61 7.72
C PRO A 36 1.81 -8.91 7.83
N HIS A 37 2.48 -9.11 8.96
CA HIS A 37 3.15 -10.34 9.27
C HIS A 37 2.10 -11.43 9.06
N LEU A 38 2.18 -12.16 7.94
CA LEU A 38 1.33 -13.31 7.61
C LEU A 38 1.72 -14.50 8.51
N ASP A 39 2.11 -14.20 9.74
CA ASP A 39 2.39 -15.17 10.76
C ASP A 39 1.03 -15.66 11.26
N GLU A 40 0.72 -16.85 10.75
CA GLU A 40 -0.49 -17.64 10.89
C GLU A 40 -1.50 -17.44 9.74
N VAL A 41 -1.32 -18.23 8.67
CA VAL A 41 -2.44 -18.62 7.81
C VAL A 41 -3.53 -19.20 8.70
N LEU A 42 -4.58 -18.42 8.93
CA LEU A 42 -5.79 -18.93 9.58
C LEU A 42 -6.35 -20.03 8.68
N ASP A 43 -6.30 -21.27 9.13
CA ASP A 43 -7.09 -22.34 8.53
C ASP A 43 -8.56 -21.97 8.70
N ALA A 44 -9.12 -21.37 7.66
CA ALA A 44 -10.55 -21.12 7.59
C ALA A 44 -11.24 -22.48 7.48
N GLU A 45 -11.77 -22.97 8.60
CA GLU A 45 -12.77 -24.02 8.54
C GLU A 45 -13.91 -23.50 7.64
N VAL A 46 -14.05 -24.11 6.46
CA VAL A 46 -15.24 -23.92 5.65
C VAL A 46 -16.37 -24.55 6.43
N VAL A 47 -17.10 -23.73 7.18
CA VAL A 47 -18.40 -24.10 7.71
C VAL A 47 -19.23 -24.50 6.51
N SER A 48 -19.46 -25.80 6.38
CA SER A 48 -20.28 -26.34 5.31
C SER A 48 -21.65 -25.71 5.49
N ALA A 49 -22.06 -24.85 4.55
CA ALA A 49 -23.41 -24.29 4.54
C ALA A 49 -24.47 -25.35 4.19
N ASP A 50 -24.26 -26.62 4.56
CA ASP A 50 -25.28 -27.66 4.54
C ASP A 50 -26.27 -27.52 5.71
N GLU A 51 -26.12 -26.50 6.56
CA GLU A 51 -27.26 -25.76 7.09
C GLU A 51 -27.72 -24.73 6.03
N VAL A 52 -28.42 -25.27 5.02
CA VAL A 52 -29.08 -24.64 3.86
C VAL A 52 -28.14 -23.99 2.81
N HIS A 53 -27.69 -24.81 1.86
CA HIS A 53 -27.22 -24.36 0.54
C HIS A 53 -28.42 -24.30 -0.42
N PRO A 54 -28.77 -23.14 -0.98
CA PRO A 54 -29.47 -23.11 -2.26
C PRO A 54 -28.63 -22.36 -3.30
N GLY A 55 -27.89 -23.15 -4.06
CA GLY A 55 -27.76 -22.96 -5.50
C GLY A 55 -26.73 -21.96 -6.01
N THR A 56 -25.97 -22.43 -7.00
CA THR A 56 -25.79 -21.67 -8.25
C THR A 56 -26.99 -20.75 -8.53
N PRO A 57 -26.80 -19.50 -9.00
CA PRO A 57 -27.92 -18.59 -9.26
C PRO A 57 -28.75 -19.11 -10.43
N THR A 58 -29.67 -20.02 -10.14
CA THR A 58 -30.84 -20.30 -10.96
C THR A 58 -31.79 -19.13 -10.72
N VAL A 59 -31.92 -18.27 -11.72
CA VAL A 59 -32.97 -17.25 -11.78
C VAL A 59 -34.34 -17.94 -11.82
N ASP A 60 -34.89 -18.29 -10.66
CA ASP A 60 -36.27 -18.74 -10.56
C ASP A 60 -37.20 -17.52 -10.46
N VAL A 61 -37.77 -17.12 -11.59
CA VAL A 61 -38.89 -16.17 -11.66
C VAL A 61 -40.17 -16.97 -11.44
N THR A 62 -40.51 -17.28 -10.19
CA THR A 62 -41.87 -17.70 -9.86
C THR A 62 -42.41 -16.90 -8.66
N ALA A 63 -43.58 -16.30 -8.88
CA ALA A 63 -44.21 -15.37 -7.96
C ALA A 63 -45.10 -16.09 -6.92
N GLY A 64 -44.94 -15.75 -5.63
CA GLY A 64 -45.95 -15.83 -4.55
C GLY A 64 -45.64 -16.78 -3.37
N PRO A 65 -46.10 -16.52 -2.11
CA PRO A 65 -47.15 -15.58 -1.69
C PRO A 65 -46.70 -14.47 -0.71
N VAL A 66 -47.35 -13.31 -0.84
CA VAL A 66 -47.38 -12.12 0.05
C VAL A 66 -46.05 -11.77 0.74
N ALA A 67 -45.16 -11.14 -0.03
CA ALA A 67 -44.08 -10.35 0.54
C ALA A 67 -44.69 -9.22 1.38
N THR A 68 -44.41 -9.23 2.69
CA THR A 68 -44.34 -7.99 3.46
C THR A 68 -43.53 -7.00 2.62
N PRO A 69 -43.94 -5.72 2.47
CA PRO A 69 -43.15 -4.77 1.68
C PRO A 69 -41.71 -4.87 2.19
N PRO A 70 -40.73 -5.17 1.31
CA PRO A 70 -39.38 -5.41 1.76
C PRO A 70 -38.98 -4.18 2.57
N MET A 71 -38.72 -4.39 3.85
CA MET A 71 -38.02 -3.41 4.65
C MET A 71 -36.74 -3.15 3.85
N ASP A 72 -36.48 -1.90 3.48
CA ASP A 72 -35.32 -1.52 2.68
C ASP A 72 -34.06 -1.64 3.53
N THR A 73 -33.71 -2.89 3.83
CA THR A 73 -32.57 -3.26 4.66
C THR A 73 -31.29 -3.32 3.82
N GLY A 74 -31.42 -3.32 2.49
CA GLY A 74 -30.33 -3.62 1.58
C GLY A 74 -29.91 -5.09 1.54
N TYR A 75 -30.63 -5.99 2.21
CA TYR A 75 -30.39 -7.44 2.22
C TYR A 75 -31.63 -8.23 1.80
N THR A 76 -31.41 -9.38 1.19
CA THR A 76 -32.44 -10.40 0.93
C THR A 76 -32.84 -11.11 2.22
N ALA A 77 -33.95 -11.85 2.20
CA ALA A 77 -34.40 -12.65 3.35
C ALA A 77 -33.39 -13.72 3.79
N ALA A 78 -32.52 -14.18 2.88
CA ALA A 78 -31.41 -15.10 3.16
C ALA A 78 -30.16 -14.40 3.72
N GLY A 79 -30.21 -13.08 3.94
CA GLY A 79 -29.08 -12.29 4.45
C GLY A 79 -28.04 -11.89 3.41
N VAL A 80 -28.27 -12.17 2.12
CA VAL A 80 -27.36 -11.74 1.03
C VAL A 80 -27.63 -10.28 0.67
N PRO A 81 -26.62 -9.39 0.56
CA PRO A 81 -26.81 -8.01 0.09
C PRO A 81 -27.48 -7.96 -1.28
N THR A 82 -28.39 -7.02 -1.48
CA THR A 82 -28.97 -6.77 -2.80
C THR A 82 -27.96 -6.07 -3.72
N PHE A 83 -28.17 -6.17 -5.03
CA PHE A 83 -27.31 -5.48 -5.98
C PHE A 83 -27.34 -3.96 -5.82
N ASP A 84 -28.53 -3.40 -5.54
CA ASP A 84 -28.70 -1.96 -5.33
C ASP A 84 -27.95 -1.47 -4.09
N SER A 85 -27.95 -2.23 -2.98
CA SER A 85 -27.23 -1.83 -1.77
C SER A 85 -25.70 -1.90 -1.94
N VAL A 86 -25.20 -2.88 -2.69
CA VAL A 86 -23.78 -2.95 -3.05
C VAL A 86 -23.39 -1.79 -3.97
N ARG A 87 -24.21 -1.47 -4.97
CA ARG A 87 -23.99 -0.32 -5.86
C ARG A 87 -23.92 0.98 -5.08
N GLU A 88 -24.95 1.27 -4.28
CA GLU A 88 -25.01 2.50 -3.47
C GLU A 88 -23.79 2.62 -2.55
N LYS A 89 -23.37 1.52 -1.93
CA LYS A 89 -22.17 1.48 -1.09
C LYS A 89 -20.89 1.77 -1.86
N ILE A 90 -20.76 1.27 -3.09
CA ILE A 90 -19.60 1.55 -3.95
C ILE A 90 -19.59 3.02 -4.35
N GLU A 91 -20.72 3.56 -4.78
CA GLU A 91 -20.85 4.97 -5.17
C GLU A 91 -20.53 5.90 -3.99
N GLY A 92 -21.06 5.60 -2.80
CA GLY A 92 -20.78 6.36 -1.58
C GLY A 92 -19.30 6.32 -1.17
N ARG A 93 -18.65 5.14 -1.23
CA ARG A 93 -17.22 5.00 -0.94
C ARG A 93 -16.36 5.72 -1.97
N PHE A 94 -16.70 5.62 -3.24
CA PHE A 94 -15.97 6.28 -4.31
C PHE A 94 -16.05 7.81 -4.16
N GLY A 95 -17.24 8.36 -3.97
CA GLY A 95 -17.41 9.80 -3.75
C GLY A 95 -16.66 10.31 -2.52
N THR A 96 -16.70 9.54 -1.42
CA THR A 96 -15.97 9.89 -0.19
C THR A 96 -14.46 9.82 -0.38
N ALA A 97 -13.95 8.78 -1.04
CA ALA A 97 -12.52 8.62 -1.28
C ALA A 97 -11.94 9.77 -2.12
N MET A 98 -12.68 10.23 -3.13
CA MET A 98 -12.29 11.39 -3.93
C MET A 98 -12.15 12.66 -3.08
N GLY A 99 -13.15 12.99 -2.26
CA GLY A 99 -13.07 14.18 -1.39
C GLY A 99 -12.06 14.04 -0.24
N ALA A 100 -11.88 12.83 0.29
CA ALA A 100 -10.94 12.58 1.38
C ALA A 100 -9.48 12.81 0.96
N ALA A 101 -9.12 12.49 -0.29
CA ALA A 101 -7.78 12.75 -0.81
C ALA A 101 -7.44 14.24 -0.86
N GLU A 102 -8.39 15.07 -1.31
CA GLU A 102 -8.23 16.54 -1.33
C GLU A 102 -8.01 17.10 0.07
N LEU A 103 -8.83 16.65 1.04
CA LEU A 103 -8.68 17.07 2.44
C LEU A 103 -7.35 16.61 3.05
N ALA A 104 -6.92 15.38 2.75
CA ALA A 104 -5.66 14.86 3.24
C ALA A 104 -4.46 15.68 2.71
N ALA A 105 -4.50 16.06 1.43
CA ALA A 105 -3.46 16.90 0.82
C ALA A 105 -3.37 18.30 1.44
N GLU A 106 -4.49 18.88 1.89
CA GLU A 106 -4.51 20.24 2.46
C GLU A 106 -3.97 20.30 3.91
N THR A 107 -3.84 19.15 4.58
CA THR A 107 -3.22 19.05 5.90
C THR A 107 -1.76 19.54 5.87
N PRO A 108 -1.22 20.06 7.00
CA PRO A 108 0.20 20.41 7.10
C PRO A 108 1.12 19.23 6.75
N GLU A 109 0.76 18.04 7.21
CA GLU A 109 1.50 16.80 6.96
C GLU A 109 1.47 16.43 5.48
N GLY A 110 0.30 16.50 4.83
CA GLY A 110 0.12 16.27 3.39
C GLY A 110 0.99 17.19 2.56
N ARG A 111 0.94 18.50 2.83
CA ARG A 111 1.82 19.48 2.16
C ARG A 111 3.30 19.18 2.33
N SER A 112 3.71 18.81 3.54
CA SER A 112 5.12 18.47 3.80
C SER A 112 5.58 17.20 3.07
N ALA A 113 4.69 16.21 2.92
CA ALA A 113 4.99 14.98 2.18
C ALA A 113 5.14 15.26 0.68
N ASP A 114 4.26 16.09 0.12
CA ASP A 114 4.33 16.53 -1.28
C ASP A 114 5.61 17.31 -1.56
N GLU A 115 5.97 18.27 -0.70
CA GLU A 115 7.21 19.05 -0.84
C GLU A 115 8.46 18.15 -0.84
N GLN A 116 8.51 17.16 0.06
CA GLN A 116 9.61 16.20 0.11
C GLN A 116 9.66 15.32 -1.14
N TYR A 117 8.51 14.88 -1.65
CA TYR A 117 8.42 14.12 -2.89
C TYR A 117 8.94 14.94 -4.07
N GLU A 118 8.48 16.18 -4.23
CA GLU A 118 8.95 17.09 -5.29
C GLU A 118 10.46 17.35 -5.20
N ALA A 119 10.99 17.56 -4.00
CA ALA A 119 12.42 17.75 -3.79
C ALA A 119 13.23 16.54 -4.24
N ARG A 120 12.77 15.32 -3.95
CA ARG A 120 13.40 14.07 -4.42
C ARG A 120 13.33 13.95 -5.94
N GLN A 121 12.17 14.22 -6.55
CA GLN A 121 12.01 14.17 -8.00
C GLN A 121 12.93 15.16 -8.71
N LYS A 122 13.07 16.37 -8.16
CA LYS A 122 13.99 17.39 -8.68
C LYS A 122 15.45 16.94 -8.58
N ALA A 123 15.88 16.44 -7.42
CA ALA A 123 17.24 15.94 -7.23
C ALA A 123 17.57 14.79 -8.21
N ALA A 124 16.62 13.86 -8.41
CA ALA A 124 16.76 12.79 -9.38
C ALA A 124 16.87 13.33 -10.82
N ALA A 125 16.03 14.29 -11.20
CA ALA A 125 16.07 14.92 -12.52
C ALA A 125 17.40 15.65 -12.77
N ASP A 126 17.89 16.41 -11.79
CA ASP A 126 19.17 17.12 -11.86
C ASP A 126 20.33 16.14 -12.01
N ARG A 127 20.31 15.02 -11.27
CA ARG A 127 21.32 13.97 -11.39
C ARG A 127 21.31 13.32 -12.77
N LEU A 128 20.14 13.01 -13.32
CA LEU A 128 19.99 12.47 -14.67
C LEU A 128 20.49 13.46 -15.73
N ALA A 129 20.24 14.76 -15.55
CA ALA A 129 20.74 15.80 -16.44
C ALA A 129 22.27 15.87 -16.42
N GLN A 130 22.89 15.79 -15.22
CA GLN A 130 24.34 15.74 -15.07
C GLN A 130 24.95 14.54 -15.78
N ILE A 131 24.39 13.34 -15.61
CA ILE A 131 24.85 12.11 -16.27
C ILE A 131 24.75 12.25 -17.79
N ARG A 132 23.64 12.79 -18.30
CA ARG A 132 23.45 13.03 -19.74
C ARG A 132 24.49 13.99 -20.29
N ALA A 133 24.79 15.08 -19.56
CA ALA A 133 25.81 16.04 -19.94
C ALA A 133 27.21 15.40 -19.96
N SER A 134 27.57 14.59 -18.95
CA SER A 134 28.88 13.92 -18.92
C SER A 134 29.07 12.94 -20.07
N MET A 135 28.01 12.21 -20.47
CA MET A 135 28.07 11.33 -21.64
C MET A 135 28.26 12.13 -22.94
N LYS A 136 27.49 13.22 -23.12
CA LYS A 136 27.59 14.09 -24.29
C LYS A 136 28.98 14.72 -24.43
N SER A 137 29.59 15.15 -23.32
CA SER A 137 30.92 15.75 -23.32
C SER A 137 32.05 14.75 -23.54
N ALA A 138 31.87 13.49 -23.11
CA ALA A 138 32.83 12.42 -23.39
C ALA A 138 32.85 12.03 -24.88
N ASP A 139 31.71 12.10 -25.59
CA ASP A 139 31.62 11.83 -27.03
C ASP A 139 32.25 12.94 -27.89
N ASP A 140 32.33 14.17 -27.37
CA ASP A 140 32.83 15.36 -28.09
C ASP A 140 34.33 15.64 -27.83
N SER A 141 35.02 14.76 -27.09
CA SER A 141 36.45 14.82 -26.75
C SER A 141 37.23 13.69 -27.43
#